data_AF-A0AAU5TJB8-F1
#
_entry.id   AF-A0AAU5TJB8-F1
#
_cell.length_a   1.000
_cell.length_b   1.000
_cell.length_c   1.000
_cell.angle_alpha   90.00
_cell.angle_beta   90.00
_cell.angle_gamma   90.00
#
_symmetry.space_group_name_H-M   'P 1'
#
loop_
_entity.id
_entity.type
_entity.pdbx_description
1 polymer ?
#
loop_
_entity_poly.entity_id
_entity_poly.type
_entity_poly.pdbx_seq_one_letter_code
_entity_poly.pdbx_strand_id
1 'polypeptide(L)'
;MRRYAYRCTVCRTTSPVVHQPDDLAAEGAAHRLALHGGHIPDNEGAGEVDRLGRWYTALSPLIAMHARLADGLSDLRDPKGIGHPFWATAAATLVLGSAAALILGVISAAF
;
A
#
# COMPACT_ATOMS: atom_id res chain seq x y z
N MET A 1 -15.45 21.27 -2.06
CA MET A 1 -14.44 21.17 -0.98
C MET A 1 -13.37 20.18 -1.43
N ARG A 2 -12.08 20.51 -1.27
CA ARG A 2 -11.00 19.56 -1.61
C ARG A 2 -10.93 18.47 -0.55
N ARG A 3 -10.52 17.27 -0.95
CA ARG A 3 -10.34 16.09 -0.08
C ARG A 3 -8.86 15.74 -0.07
N TYR A 4 -8.33 15.45 1.10
CA TYR A 4 -6.94 15.07 1.28
C TYR A 4 -6.88 13.75 2.05
N ALA A 5 -5.89 12.92 1.75
CA ALA A 5 -5.60 11.71 2.52
C ALA A 5 -4.08 11.56 2.59
N TYR A 6 -3.57 11.35 3.79
CA TYR A 6 -2.14 11.16 4.00
C TYR A 6 -1.81 9.72 3.62
N ARG A 7 -0.81 9.52 2.77
CA ARG A 7 -0.24 8.21 2.51
C ARG A 7 1.21 8.19 2.99
N CYS A 8 1.50 7.32 3.94
CA CYS A 8 2.85 7.20 4.46
C CYS A 8 3.81 6.73 3.36
N THR A 9 4.97 7.36 3.24
CA THR A 9 6.02 6.93 2.30
C THR A 9 6.77 5.69 2.77
N VAL A 10 6.68 5.33 4.05
CA VAL A 10 7.40 4.19 4.65
C VAL A 10 6.58 2.90 4.60
N CYS A 11 5.33 2.93 5.05
CA CYS A 11 4.48 1.74 5.13
C CYS A 11 3.22 1.81 4.26
N ARG A 12 3.04 2.89 3.49
CA ARG A 12 1.93 3.09 2.54
C ARG A 12 0.52 3.04 3.11
N THR A 13 0.39 2.95 4.43
CA THR A 13 -0.85 3.15 5.17
C THR A 13 -1.44 4.51 4.80
N THR A 14 -2.74 4.51 4.50
CA THR A 14 -3.50 5.69 4.11
C THR A 14 -4.40 6.10 5.27
N SER A 15 -4.38 7.38 5.64
CA SER A 15 -5.25 7.95 6.68
C SER A 15 -6.71 8.03 6.21
N PRO A 16 -7.67 8.25 7.13
CA PRO A 16 -8.98 8.76 6.77
C PRO A 16 -8.90 10.04 5.92
N VAL A 17 -9.96 10.31 5.15
CA VAL A 17 -10.08 11.52 4.34
C VAL A 17 -10.33 12.72 5.24
N VAL A 18 -9.56 13.78 5.04
CA VAL A 18 -9.70 15.07 5.72
C VAL A 18 -10.01 16.18 4.72
N HIS A 19 -10.50 17.31 5.24
CA HIS A 19 -10.95 18.44 4.41
C HIS A 19 -10.06 19.68 4.54
N GLN A 20 -9.20 19.75 5.56
CA GLN A 20 -8.20 20.80 5.71
C GLN A 20 -6.77 20.25 5.49
N PRO A 21 -5.87 21.03 4.88
CA PRO A 21 -4.46 20.67 4.76
C PRO A 21 -3.76 20.48 6.12
N ASP A 22 -4.16 21.21 7.15
CA ASP A 22 -3.55 21.11 8.48
C ASP A 22 -3.87 19.75 9.13
N ASP A 23 -5.10 19.25 8.95
CA ASP A 23 -5.51 17.92 9.39
C ASP A 23 -4.69 16.82 8.69
N LEU A 24 -4.32 17.03 7.41
CA LEU A 24 -3.48 16.09 6.66
C LEU A 24 -2.09 15.95 7.29
N ALA A 25 -1.51 17.07 7.71
CA ALA A 25 -0.22 17.09 8.39
C ALA A 25 -0.31 16.42 9.76
N ALA A 26 -1.40 16.65 10.50
CA ALA A 26 -1.66 16.05 11.80
C ALA A 26 -1.83 14.52 11.71
N GLU A 27 -2.61 14.02 10.75
CA GLU A 27 -2.74 12.58 10.45
C GLU A 27 -1.38 11.95 10.15
N GLY A 28 -0.58 12.63 9.32
CA GLY A 28 0.78 12.17 9.00
C GLY A 28 1.70 12.11 10.21
N ALA A 29 1.66 13.12 11.09
CA ALA A 29 2.47 13.17 12.30
C ALA A 29 2.05 12.10 13.31
N ALA A 30 0.74 11.96 13.57
CA ALA A 30 0.19 10.96 14.48
C ALA A 30 0.53 9.53 14.02
N HIS A 31 0.36 9.25 12.72
CA HIS A 31 0.72 7.96 12.14
C HIS A 31 2.21 7.65 12.30
N ARG A 32 3.10 8.60 11.93
CA ARG A 32 4.55 8.41 12.06
C ARG A 32 4.96 8.23 13.52
N LEU A 33 4.33 8.96 14.44
CA LEU A 33 4.60 8.78 15.86
C LEU A 33 4.24 7.37 16.32
N ALA A 34 3.02 6.91 16.01
CA ALA A 34 2.51 5.63 16.47
C ALA A 34 3.23 4.41 15.86
N LEU A 35 3.55 4.46 14.56
CA LEU A 35 4.07 3.30 13.84
C LEU A 35 5.56 3.40 13.48
N HIS A 36 6.13 4.60 13.54
CA HIS A 36 7.51 4.87 13.11
C HIS A 36 8.33 5.66 14.14
N GLY A 37 7.83 5.84 15.37
CA GLY A 37 8.53 6.55 16.43
C GLY A 37 8.76 8.04 16.16
N GLY A 38 7.95 8.65 15.29
CA GLY A 38 8.01 10.07 14.93
C GLY A 38 9.03 10.39 13.85
N HIS A 39 9.75 9.38 13.34
CA HIS A 39 10.77 9.55 12.32
C HIS A 39 10.18 10.08 11.00
N ILE A 40 10.77 11.15 10.48
CA ILE A 40 10.45 11.74 9.17
C ILE A 40 11.53 11.26 8.21
N PRO A 41 11.19 10.45 7.19
CA PRO A 41 12.19 10.01 6.22
C PRO A 41 12.71 11.22 5.43
N ASP A 42 13.98 11.53 5.62
CA ASP A 42 14.72 12.68 5.11
C ASP A 42 15.54 12.30 3.86
N ASN A 43 14.86 11.77 2.83
CA ASN A 43 15.50 11.25 1.62
C ASN A 43 16.48 10.08 1.88
N GLU A 44 16.27 9.27 2.92
CA GLU A 44 16.89 7.93 3.04
C GLU A 44 16.63 7.15 1.73
N GLY A 45 17.67 7.03 0.90
CA GLY A 45 17.55 7.01 -0.55
C GLY A 45 16.94 5.75 -1.16
N ALA A 46 16.31 5.94 -2.32
CA ALA A 46 16.12 4.88 -3.31
C ALA A 46 17.50 4.35 -3.73
N GLY A 47 17.91 3.18 -3.21
CA GLY A 47 19.17 2.54 -3.59
C GLY A 47 19.74 1.53 -2.60
N GLU A 48 19.49 1.68 -1.31
CA GLU A 48 19.69 0.62 -0.31
C GLU A 48 18.31 0.17 0.13
N VAL A 49 18.05 -1.15 0.18
CA VAL A 49 16.76 -1.78 0.54
C VAL A 49 15.87 -0.80 1.29
N ASP A 50 14.97 -0.14 0.54
CA ASP A 50 14.20 0.97 1.09
C ASP A 50 13.44 0.46 2.32
N ARG A 51 13.08 1.34 3.24
CA ARG A 51 12.37 0.94 4.46
C ARG A 51 11.06 0.20 4.14
N LEU A 52 10.50 0.48 2.96
CA LEU A 52 9.45 -0.26 2.26
C LEU A 52 9.83 -1.73 2.00
N GLY A 53 11.01 -1.98 1.44
CA GLY A 53 11.63 -3.29 1.26
C GLY A 53 11.83 -4.01 2.58
N ARG A 54 12.33 -3.32 3.62
CA ARG A 54 12.42 -3.89 4.98
C ARG A 54 11.04 -4.27 5.54
N TRP A 55 10.02 -3.46 5.28
CA TRP A 55 8.65 -3.76 5.66
C TRP A 55 8.12 -5.01 4.94
N TYR A 56 8.32 -5.13 3.62
CA TYR A 56 7.95 -6.35 2.89
C TYR A 56 8.70 -7.58 3.38
N THR A 57 10.00 -7.46 3.73
CA THR A 57 10.78 -8.59 4.26
C THR A 57 10.34 -9.07 5.63
N ALA A 58 9.60 -8.25 6.39
CA ALA A 58 9.02 -8.65 7.67
C ALA A 58 7.70 -9.42 7.52
N LEU A 59 7.12 -9.47 6.30
CA LEU A 59 5.88 -10.17 6.00
C LEU A 59 6.16 -11.58 5.45
N SER A 60 5.19 -12.49 5.57
CA SER A 60 5.28 -13.77 4.85
C SER A 60 5.23 -13.52 3.33
N PRO A 61 5.83 -14.39 2.50
CA PRO A 61 5.98 -14.13 1.06
C PRO A 61 4.67 -13.79 0.34
N LEU A 62 3.58 -14.48 0.67
CA LEU A 62 2.27 -14.22 0.07
C LEU A 62 1.72 -12.85 0.49
N ILE A 63 1.86 -12.48 1.76
CA ILE A 63 1.40 -11.18 2.28
C ILE A 63 2.25 -10.06 1.69
N ALA A 64 3.57 -10.25 1.57
CA ALA A 64 4.47 -9.30 0.92
C ALA A 64 4.09 -9.06 -0.55
N MET A 65 3.84 -10.13 -1.31
CA MET A 65 3.41 -10.03 -2.71
C MET A 65 2.06 -9.33 -2.84
N HIS A 66 1.09 -9.68 -1.99
CA HIS A 66 -0.21 -9.01 -1.95
C HIS A 66 -0.07 -7.50 -1.68
N ALA A 67 0.69 -7.14 -0.64
CA ALA A 67 0.90 -5.75 -0.27
C ALA A 67 1.61 -4.96 -1.38
N ARG A 68 2.61 -5.55 -2.03
CA ARG A 68 3.32 -4.93 -3.16
C ARG A 68 2.40 -4.65 -4.34
N LEU A 69 1.51 -5.60 -4.68
CA LEU A 69 0.51 -5.41 -5.74
C LEU A 69 -0.50 -4.32 -5.36
N ALA A 70 -1.02 -4.35 -4.13
CA ALA A 70 -1.95 -3.33 -3.65
C ALA A 70 -1.32 -1.93 -3.64
N ASP A 71 -0.03 -1.82 -3.31
CA ASP A 71 0.69 -0.56 -3.35
C ASP A 71 0.83 0.00 -4.76
N GLY A 72 1.19 -0.84 -5.74
CA GLY A 72 1.28 -0.42 -7.14
C GLY A 72 -0.08 -0.04 -7.72
N LEU A 73 -1.14 -0.78 -7.37
CA LEU A 73 -2.51 -0.48 -7.82
C LEU A 73 -3.03 0.83 -7.22
N SER A 74 -2.71 1.12 -5.96
CA SER A 74 -3.11 2.37 -5.31
C SER A 74 -2.33 3.60 -5.80
N ASP A 75 -1.22 3.43 -6.52
CA ASP A 75 -0.48 4.51 -7.19
C ASP A 75 -1.04 4.89 -8.56
N LEU A 76 -1.92 4.08 -9.14
CA LEU A 76 -2.57 4.40 -10.40
C LEU A 76 -3.38 5.69 -10.23
N ARG A 77 -3.36 6.57 -11.22
CA ARG A 77 -4.05 7.87 -11.13
C ARG A 77 -5.58 7.67 -11.13
N ASP A 78 -6.27 7.96 -10.03
CA ASP A 78 -7.73 8.04 -9.98
C ASP A 78 -8.22 9.50 -10.03
N PRO A 79 -8.84 9.94 -11.14
CA PRO A 79 -9.40 11.29 -11.24
C PRO A 79 -10.60 11.54 -10.31
N LYS A 80 -11.22 10.50 -9.75
CA LYS A 80 -12.41 10.61 -8.86
C LYS A 80 -12.05 10.59 -7.37
N GLY A 81 -10.81 10.21 -7.01
CA GLY A 81 -10.32 10.19 -5.63
C GLY A 81 -11.11 9.29 -4.69
N ILE A 82 -11.73 8.23 -5.20
CA ILE A 82 -12.57 7.33 -4.41
C ILE A 82 -11.73 6.10 -4.01
N GLY A 83 -11.26 6.09 -2.76
CA GLY A 83 -10.98 4.84 -2.04
C GLY A 83 -9.81 3.98 -2.54
N HIS A 84 -8.74 4.60 -3.05
CA HIS A 84 -7.49 3.95 -3.50
C HIS A 84 -7.07 2.68 -2.74
N PRO A 85 -6.96 2.66 -1.41
CA PRO A 85 -6.42 1.50 -0.70
C PRO A 85 -7.40 0.31 -0.65
N PHE A 86 -8.71 0.56 -0.65
CA PHE A 86 -9.71 -0.50 -0.44
C PHE A 86 -9.91 -1.33 -1.71
N TRP A 87 -10.07 -0.67 -2.87
CA TRP A 87 -10.17 -1.39 -4.14
C TRP A 87 -8.83 -1.99 -4.55
N ALA A 88 -7.69 -1.34 -4.24
CA ALA A 88 -6.37 -1.87 -4.57
C ALA A 88 -6.07 -3.17 -3.82
N THR A 89 -6.45 -3.27 -2.54
CA THR A 89 -6.39 -4.52 -1.76
C THR A 89 -7.26 -5.60 -2.40
N ALA A 90 -8.52 -5.28 -2.72
CA ALA A 90 -9.43 -6.25 -3.35
C ALA A 90 -8.93 -6.72 -4.73
N ALA A 91 -8.40 -5.80 -5.54
CA ALA A 91 -7.83 -6.10 -6.84
C ALA A 91 -6.55 -6.94 -6.72
N ALA A 92 -5.68 -6.67 -5.75
CA ALA A 92 -4.51 -7.51 -5.47
C ALA A 92 -4.92 -8.94 -5.08
N THR A 93 -5.95 -9.09 -4.24
CA THR A 93 -6.53 -10.41 -3.91
C THR A 93 -7.04 -11.12 -5.16
N LEU A 94 -7.78 -10.43 -6.02
CA LEU A 94 -8.29 -11.00 -7.27
C LEU A 94 -7.16 -11.47 -8.20
N VAL A 95 -6.13 -10.64 -8.40
CA VAL A 95 -4.98 -11.01 -9.24
C VAL A 95 -4.31 -12.29 -8.72
N LEU A 96 -4.05 -12.37 -7.42
CA LEU A 96 -3.42 -13.56 -6.83
C LEU A 96 -4.32 -14.79 -6.88
N GLY A 97 -5.60 -14.63 -6.58
CA GLY A 97 -6.59 -15.71 -6.64
C GLY A 97 -6.78 -16.24 -8.06
N SER A 98 -6.88 -15.36 -9.06
CA SER A 98 -6.98 -15.75 -10.47
C SER A 98 -5.72 -16.45 -10.98
N ALA A 99 -4.53 -15.98 -10.58
CA ALA A 99 -3.28 -16.65 -10.93
C ALA A 99 -3.21 -18.06 -10.32
N ALA A 100 -3.57 -18.21 -9.04
CA ALA A 100 -3.61 -19.51 -8.38
C ALA A 100 -4.63 -20.47 -9.03
N ALA A 101 -5.84 -19.97 -9.33
CA ALA A 101 -6.88 -20.75 -10.00
C ALA A 101 -6.45 -21.19 -11.42
N LEU A 102 -5.78 -20.30 -12.16
CA LEU A 102 -5.25 -20.62 -13.48
C LEU A 102 -4.18 -21.72 -13.40
N ILE A 103 -3.22 -21.59 -12.48
CA ILE A 103 -2.17 -22.61 -12.26
C ILE A 103 -2.82 -23.95 -11.93
N LEU A 104 -3.79 -23.96 -11.00
CA LEU A 104 -4.50 -25.17 -10.63
C LEU A 104 -5.26 -25.78 -11.82
N GLY A 105 -5.91 -24.96 -12.64
CA GLY A 105 -6.61 -25.41 -13.84
C GLY A 105 -5.66 -26.02 -14.87
N VAL A 106 -4.50 -25.40 -15.12
CA VAL A 106 -3.46 -25.92 -16.03
C VAL A 106 -2.92 -27.26 -15.54
N ILE A 107 -2.60 -27.36 -14.24
CA ILE A 107 -2.13 -28.61 -13.63
C ILE A 107 -3.20 -29.70 -13.75
N SER A 108 -4.46 -29.38 -13.42
CA SER A 108 -5.56 -30.33 -13.46
C SER A 108 -5.91 -30.80 -14.86
N ALA A 109 -5.64 -30.00 -15.89
CA ALA A 109 -5.83 -30.39 -17.30
C ALA A 109 -4.65 -31.19 -17.87
N ALA A 110 -3.52 -31.25 -17.15
CA ALA A 110 -2.33 -31.99 -17.55
C ALA A 110 -2.27 -33.42 -16.98
N PHE A 111 -3.22 -33.77 -16.09
CA PHE A 111 -3.43 -35.11 -15.53
C PHE A 111 -4.79 -35.65 -15.98
#